data_AF-A0A0W0VV35-F1
#
_entry.id   AF-A0A0W0VV35-F1
#
_cell.length_a   1.000
_cell.length_b   1.000
_cell.length_c   1.000
_cell.angle_alpha   90.00
_cell.angle_beta   90.00
_cell.angle_gamma   90.00
#
_symmetry.space_group_name_H-M   'P 1'
#
loop_
_entity.id
_entity.type
_entity.pdbx_description
1 polymer ?
#
loop_
_entity_poly.entity_id
_entity_poly.type
_entity_poly.pdbx_seq_one_letter_code
_entity_poly.pdbx_strand_id
1 'polypeptide(L)'
;MKQAYILDLILFFILLVSGTCWAQKNGTSNEVVMKERKEYFKHEYPPSHWSIDFTRAGTSIAVITVRDKYHYSVILNPTDCRGYRTIIRYLNEGNSALSSALNRPYTVSEQRGLNDVATVMTQVYEKLGLIVQFSQLGNNSHTFDKTTGVTLHGNEEEPSMLHLHMWGRGDPKEEYIPGVPLRGPEPGLMFDLIAKTQTHPINQHAIKWGEEELKASLIMFKLKLAEYVNSSAFTDEFGDTLKVTIHDEKALQEIKESGLGFFNKQTNSKSSPDNTPGVTLGSKI
;
A
#
# COMPACT_ATOMS: atom_id res chain seq x y z
N MET A 1 -33.46 -12.95 49.89
CA MET A 1 -32.92 -14.08 50.68
C MET A 1 -32.04 -14.88 49.73
N LYS A 2 -30.70 -14.73 49.80
CA LYS A 2 -29.74 -15.62 50.50
C LYS A 2 -29.78 -17.05 49.91
N GLN A 3 -28.73 -17.70 49.39
CA GLN A 3 -27.26 -17.68 49.52
C GLN A 3 -26.69 -18.30 48.21
N ALA A 4 -25.64 -17.77 47.57
CA ALA A 4 -24.21 -17.88 47.90
C ALA A 4 -23.70 -19.34 47.95
N TYR A 5 -23.12 -19.81 46.84
CA TYR A 5 -22.12 -20.89 46.83
C TYR A 5 -20.77 -20.26 46.46
N ILE A 6 -19.92 -20.18 47.47
CA ILE A 6 -18.49 -19.89 47.41
C ILE A 6 -17.80 -21.25 47.36
N LEU A 7 -16.91 -21.46 46.40
CA LEU A 7 -15.85 -22.47 46.49
C LEU A 7 -14.70 -22.08 45.56
N ASP A 8 -13.71 -21.46 46.19
CA ASP A 8 -12.27 -21.71 46.04
C ASP A 8 -11.74 -21.96 44.62
N LEU A 9 -11.14 -20.92 44.03
CA LEU A 9 -9.99 -21.11 43.16
C LEU A 9 -8.82 -20.26 43.62
N ILE A 10 -7.79 -20.99 44.00
CA ILE A 10 -6.58 -20.57 44.68
C ILE A 10 -5.76 -19.62 43.81
N LEU A 11 -5.38 -18.53 44.46
CA LEU A 11 -4.40 -17.52 44.10
C LEU A 11 -3.02 -18.16 43.85
N PHE A 12 -2.49 -18.11 42.62
CA PHE A 12 -1.06 -18.30 42.37
C PHE A 12 -0.43 -16.96 41.95
N PHE A 13 0.00 -16.21 42.97
CA PHE A 13 0.96 -15.13 42.85
C PHE A 13 2.36 -15.76 42.69
N ILE A 14 2.95 -15.68 41.49
CA ILE A 14 4.38 -15.96 41.32
C ILE A 14 5.13 -14.62 41.42
N LEU A 15 5.65 -14.37 42.63
CA LEU A 15 6.73 -13.42 42.88
C LEU A 15 8.02 -13.97 42.24
N LEU A 16 8.40 -13.43 41.09
CA LEU A 16 9.75 -13.59 40.57
C LEU A 16 10.69 -12.67 41.36
N VAL A 17 11.40 -13.30 42.28
CA VAL A 17 12.45 -12.74 43.13
C VAL A 17 13.54 -12.14 42.25
N SER A 18 13.85 -10.86 42.50
CA SER A 18 15.00 -10.14 41.96
C SER A 18 16.30 -10.76 42.49
N GLY A 19 16.86 -11.68 41.72
CA GLY A 19 18.23 -12.15 41.92
C GLY A 19 19.23 -11.07 41.51
N THR A 20 19.71 -10.29 42.48
CA THR A 20 20.89 -9.43 42.31
C THR A 20 22.13 -10.31 42.16
N CYS A 21 22.52 -10.55 40.91
CA CYS A 21 23.77 -11.24 40.60
C CYS A 21 24.95 -10.30 40.91
N TRP A 22 25.61 -10.50 42.05
CA TRP A 22 26.88 -9.88 42.37
C TRP A 22 27.97 -10.44 41.45
N ALA A 23 28.36 -9.67 40.43
CA ALA A 23 29.52 -9.97 39.62
C ALA A 23 30.79 -9.56 40.37
N GLN A 24 31.60 -10.55 40.73
CA GLN A 24 32.93 -10.40 41.31
C GLN A 24 33.85 -9.72 40.29
N LYS A 25 34.29 -8.49 40.60
CA LYS A 25 35.16 -7.68 39.74
C LYS A 25 36.60 -8.15 39.88
N ASN A 26 37.07 -8.99 38.96
CA ASN A 26 38.49 -9.29 38.76
C ASN A 26 38.78 -9.46 37.27
N GLY A 27 39.70 -8.64 36.74
CA GLY A 27 40.25 -8.79 35.40
C GLY A 27 40.04 -7.56 34.52
N THR A 28 41.14 -6.84 34.28
CA THR A 28 41.41 -5.90 33.18
C THR A 28 40.30 -5.79 32.13
N SER A 29 39.44 -4.77 32.26
CA SER A 29 38.50 -4.39 31.21
C SER A 29 39.26 -3.74 30.07
N ASN A 30 39.66 -4.55 29.08
CA ASN A 30 39.64 -4.05 27.71
C ASN A 30 38.19 -3.66 27.46
N GLU A 31 37.93 -2.36 27.44
CA GLU A 31 36.65 -1.79 27.07
C GLU A 31 36.38 -2.24 25.62
N VAL A 32 35.67 -3.35 25.46
CA VAL A 32 35.13 -3.75 24.16
C VAL A 32 34.08 -2.71 23.86
N VAL A 33 34.49 -1.63 23.19
CA VAL A 33 33.59 -0.68 22.56
C VAL A 33 32.73 -1.52 21.61
N MET A 34 31.50 -1.80 22.02
CA MET A 34 30.52 -2.51 21.21
C MET A 34 30.24 -1.63 20.00
N LYS A 35 30.99 -1.84 18.91
CA LYS A 35 30.75 -1.18 17.63
C LYS A 35 29.29 -1.40 17.27
N GLU A 36 28.57 -0.33 16.96
CA GLU A 36 27.15 -0.40 16.59
C GLU A 36 27.00 -1.41 15.45
N ARG A 37 26.20 -2.46 15.66
CA ARG A 37 25.99 -3.53 14.67
C ARG A 37 25.06 -3.11 13.52
N LYS A 38 24.67 -1.84 13.50
CA LYS A 38 23.76 -1.23 12.54
C LYS A 38 24.33 0.12 12.12
N GLU A 39 24.64 0.25 10.83
CA GLU A 39 25.18 1.48 10.25
C GLU A 39 24.23 2.00 9.16
N TYR A 40 24.34 3.29 8.85
CA TYR A 40 23.55 3.94 7.79
C TYR A 40 24.46 4.50 6.72
N PHE A 41 24.12 4.23 5.46
CA PHE A 41 24.92 4.60 4.31
C PHE A 41 24.92 6.11 4.11
N LYS A 42 26.10 6.73 4.18
CA LYS A 42 26.29 8.16 3.95
C LYS A 42 26.51 8.40 2.46
N HIS A 43 25.47 8.84 1.77
CA HIS A 43 25.50 9.07 0.33
C HIS A 43 24.52 10.18 -0.06
N GLU A 44 24.90 10.98 -1.05
CA GLU A 44 24.04 12.03 -1.62
C GLU A 44 23.47 11.53 -2.95
N TYR A 45 22.17 11.25 -2.97
CA TYR A 45 21.48 10.84 -4.18
C TYR A 45 21.17 12.06 -5.06
N PRO A 46 21.34 11.96 -6.40
CA PRO A 46 21.07 13.08 -7.29
C PRO A 46 19.58 13.48 -7.24
N PRO A 47 19.21 14.75 -7.47
CA PRO A 47 17.80 15.18 -7.49
C PRO A 47 16.94 14.41 -8.49
N SER A 48 17.54 13.92 -9.58
CA SER A 48 16.91 13.06 -10.57
C SER A 48 16.81 11.59 -10.15
N HIS A 49 17.30 11.19 -8.97
CA HIS A 49 17.16 9.83 -8.49
C HIS A 49 15.68 9.49 -8.29
N TRP A 50 15.27 8.27 -8.63
CA TRP A 50 13.85 7.84 -8.58
C TRP A 50 13.25 7.91 -7.18
N SER A 51 14.08 7.86 -6.14
CA SER A 51 13.63 8.05 -4.75
C SER A 51 13.34 9.52 -4.41
N ILE A 52 13.86 10.50 -5.15
CA ILE A 52 13.58 11.92 -4.93
C ILE A 52 12.46 12.34 -5.87
N ASP A 53 12.61 12.07 -7.16
CA ASP A 53 11.60 12.28 -8.19
C ASP A 53 10.70 11.04 -8.35
N PHE A 54 9.89 10.79 -7.32
CA PHE A 54 9.08 9.57 -7.21
C PHE A 54 7.88 9.51 -8.16
N THR A 55 7.44 10.67 -8.70
CA THR A 55 6.30 10.74 -9.61
C THR A 55 6.67 10.43 -11.05
N ARG A 56 7.97 10.50 -11.42
CA ARG A 56 8.45 10.23 -12.78
C ARG A 56 8.06 8.87 -13.34
N ALA A 57 7.86 7.87 -12.49
CA ALA A 57 7.41 6.55 -12.92
C ALA A 57 5.97 6.55 -13.46
N GLY A 58 5.22 7.64 -13.30
CA GLY A 58 3.85 7.76 -13.81
C GLY A 58 2.82 6.95 -13.03
N THR A 59 3.16 6.47 -11.83
CA THR A 59 2.31 5.56 -11.04
C THR A 59 1.69 6.21 -9.79
N SER A 60 1.69 7.54 -9.70
CA SER A 60 1.23 8.28 -8.53
C SER A 60 -0.30 8.23 -8.37
N ILE A 61 -0.76 7.83 -7.18
CA ILE A 61 -2.17 7.85 -6.80
C ILE A 61 -2.45 9.13 -6.01
N ALA A 62 -1.75 9.34 -4.90
CA ALA A 62 -2.00 10.45 -3.99
C ALA A 62 -0.77 10.80 -3.13
N VAL A 63 -0.82 12.01 -2.58
CA VAL A 63 -0.02 12.41 -1.41
C VAL A 63 -0.96 12.57 -0.23
N ILE A 64 -0.61 11.99 0.92
CA ILE A 64 -1.39 12.04 2.15
C ILE A 64 -0.55 12.69 3.25
N THR A 65 -1.12 13.72 3.89
CA THR A 65 -0.50 14.42 5.01
C THR A 65 -1.17 14.01 6.31
N VAL A 66 -0.37 13.50 7.25
CA VAL A 66 -0.80 13.07 8.58
C VAL A 66 -0.50 14.18 9.59
N ARG A 67 -1.52 14.61 10.34
CA ARG A 67 -1.46 15.64 11.39
C ARG A 67 -0.76 16.92 10.94
N ASP A 68 -1.04 17.35 9.71
CA ASP A 68 -0.47 18.57 9.09
C ASP A 68 1.05 18.64 9.06
N LYS A 69 1.72 17.48 9.15
CA LYS A 69 3.15 17.45 9.44
C LYS A 69 3.92 16.41 8.64
N TYR A 70 3.42 15.18 8.56
CA TYR A 70 4.15 14.08 7.94
C TYR A 70 3.54 13.77 6.58
N HIS A 71 4.34 13.84 5.53
CA HIS A 71 3.88 13.63 4.16
C HIS A 71 4.24 12.22 3.68
N TYR A 72 3.30 11.55 3.03
CA TYR A 72 3.46 10.21 2.49
C TYR A 72 2.97 10.18 1.05
N SER A 73 3.67 9.45 0.17
CA SER A 73 3.18 9.13 -1.16
C SER A 73 2.55 7.75 -1.19
N VAL A 74 1.53 7.61 -2.04
CA VAL A 74 0.94 6.34 -2.41
C VAL A 74 1.04 6.21 -3.92
N ILE A 75 1.74 5.17 -4.37
CA ILE A 75 1.93 4.88 -5.79
C ILE A 75 1.60 3.41 -6.09
N LEU A 76 1.18 3.10 -7.31
CA LEU A 76 1.29 1.71 -7.80
C LEU A 76 2.77 1.36 -7.95
N ASN A 77 3.14 0.14 -7.61
CA ASN A 77 4.50 -0.33 -7.74
C ASN A 77 4.88 -0.35 -9.23
N PRO A 78 5.90 0.41 -9.66
CA PRO A 78 6.17 0.57 -11.09
C PRO A 78 6.75 -0.67 -11.75
N THR A 79 7.25 -1.64 -10.99
CA THR A 79 7.95 -2.82 -11.52
C THR A 79 7.18 -4.12 -11.35
N ASP A 80 6.06 -4.13 -10.62
CA ASP A 80 5.25 -5.34 -10.37
C ASP A 80 3.75 -5.01 -10.26
N CYS A 81 2.96 -5.45 -11.24
CA CYS A 81 1.52 -5.24 -11.29
C CYS A 81 0.70 -6.28 -10.50
N ARG A 82 1.33 -7.39 -10.08
CA ARG A 82 0.63 -8.49 -9.39
C ARG A 82 -0.02 -8.00 -8.10
N GLY A 83 -1.26 -8.43 -7.87
CA GLY A 83 -2.05 -8.02 -6.71
C GLY A 83 -2.34 -6.51 -6.66
N TYR A 84 -2.21 -5.81 -7.80
CA TYR A 84 -2.27 -4.35 -7.90
C TYR A 84 -1.37 -3.63 -6.89
N ARG A 85 -0.16 -4.18 -6.66
CA ARG A 85 0.71 -3.78 -5.56
C ARG A 85 0.93 -2.28 -5.50
N THR A 86 0.70 -1.68 -4.33
CA THR A 86 1.05 -0.29 -4.01
C THR A 86 2.31 -0.22 -3.15
N ILE A 87 2.98 0.92 -3.23
CA ILE A 87 4.01 1.34 -2.27
C ILE A 87 3.47 2.56 -1.53
N ILE A 88 3.46 2.47 -0.20
CA ILE A 88 3.18 3.60 0.68
C ILE A 88 4.52 4.02 1.27
N ARG A 89 4.91 5.28 1.09
CA ARG A 89 6.25 5.76 1.42
C ARG A 89 6.18 7.08 2.17
N TYR A 90 6.93 7.18 3.27
CA TYR A 90 7.22 8.45 3.93
C TYR A 90 8.14 9.33 3.07
N LEU A 91 7.72 10.58 2.87
CA LEU A 91 8.44 11.57 2.07
C LEU A 91 9.33 12.44 2.95
N ASN A 92 8.72 13.21 3.85
CA ASN A 92 9.37 14.23 4.66
C ASN A 92 8.43 14.77 5.76
N GLU A 93 9.01 15.57 6.66
CA GLU A 93 8.31 16.32 7.70
C GLU A 93 8.32 17.81 7.36
N GLY A 94 7.13 18.43 7.31
CA GLY A 94 6.95 19.86 7.00
C GLY A 94 7.68 20.24 5.71
N ASN A 95 8.56 21.24 5.80
CA ASN A 95 9.32 21.76 4.65
C ASN A 95 10.69 21.10 4.44
N SER A 96 10.98 19.97 5.12
CA SER A 96 12.27 19.29 4.99
C SER A 96 12.47 18.71 3.59
N ALA A 97 13.71 18.63 3.11
CA ALA A 97 14.00 17.95 1.85
C ALA A 97 13.75 16.43 1.93
N LEU A 98 13.34 15.79 0.85
CA LEU A 98 13.15 14.31 0.81
C LEU A 98 14.43 13.55 1.19
N SER A 99 15.60 14.08 0.84
CA SER A 99 16.90 13.48 1.15
C SER A 99 17.15 13.36 2.66
N SER A 100 16.58 14.25 3.48
CA SER A 100 16.75 14.19 4.94
C SER A 100 15.98 13.03 5.60
N ALA A 101 15.07 12.38 4.87
CA ALA A 101 14.34 11.19 5.32
C ALA A 101 15.00 9.86 4.87
N LEU A 102 16.13 9.92 4.16
CA LEU A 102 16.85 8.74 3.68
C LEU A 102 17.91 8.29 4.67
N ASN A 103 18.19 6.98 4.70
CA ASN A 103 19.33 6.38 5.41
C ASN A 103 19.48 6.87 6.86
N ARG A 104 18.39 6.87 7.64
CA ARG A 104 18.40 7.22 9.06
C ARG A 104 17.37 6.42 9.86
N PRO A 105 17.44 6.44 11.20
CA PRO A 105 16.34 5.96 12.03
C PRO A 105 15.06 6.77 11.78
N TYR A 106 13.92 6.09 11.90
CA TYR A 106 12.59 6.72 11.87
C TYR A 106 12.02 6.80 13.29
N THR A 107 11.34 7.90 13.56
CA THR A 107 10.62 8.15 14.81
C THR A 107 9.32 7.34 14.85
N VAL A 108 8.80 7.13 16.06
CA VAL A 108 7.50 6.46 16.26
C VAL A 108 6.36 7.21 15.56
N SER A 109 6.43 8.54 15.48
CA SER A 109 5.42 9.36 14.80
C SER A 109 5.42 9.13 13.28
N GLU A 110 6.60 9.05 12.66
CA GLU A 110 6.76 8.72 11.23
C GLU A 110 6.24 7.30 10.96
N GLN A 111 6.58 6.33 11.81
CA GLN A 111 6.09 4.95 11.67
C GLN A 111 4.56 4.85 11.83
N ARG A 112 4.00 5.55 12.81
CA ARG A 112 2.56 5.56 13.05
C ARG A 112 1.81 6.21 11.88
N GLY A 113 2.32 7.32 11.35
CA GLY A 113 1.71 7.95 10.18
C GLY A 113 1.74 7.06 8.93
N LEU A 114 2.82 6.29 8.71
CA LEU A 114 2.85 5.29 7.64
C LEU A 114 1.73 4.25 7.80
N ASN A 115 1.52 3.77 9.03
CA ASN A 115 0.49 2.78 9.33
C ASN A 115 -0.93 3.37 9.24
N ASP A 116 -1.13 4.62 9.66
CA ASP A 116 -2.42 5.31 9.51
C ASP A 116 -2.79 5.44 8.02
N VAL A 117 -1.81 5.79 7.16
CA VAL A 117 -1.99 5.82 5.69
C VAL A 117 -2.26 4.42 5.13
N ALA A 118 -1.59 3.38 5.66
CA ALA A 118 -1.88 2.00 5.28
C ALA A 118 -3.34 1.63 5.60
N THR A 119 -3.84 1.97 6.79
CA THR A 119 -5.25 1.74 7.16
C THR A 119 -6.21 2.35 6.14
N VAL A 120 -5.99 3.59 5.69
CA VAL A 120 -6.80 4.20 4.61
C VAL A 120 -6.73 3.36 3.33
N MET A 121 -5.53 2.97 2.92
CA MET A 121 -5.35 2.22 1.69
C MET A 121 -5.95 0.80 1.73
N THR A 122 -6.07 0.18 2.92
CA THR A 122 -6.78 -1.11 3.04
C THR A 122 -8.21 -1.01 2.54
N GLN A 123 -8.89 0.12 2.78
CA GLN A 123 -10.28 0.34 2.37
C GLN A 123 -10.44 0.41 0.85
N VAL A 124 -9.40 0.81 0.12
CA VAL A 124 -9.39 0.75 -1.35
C VAL A 124 -9.44 -0.70 -1.84
N TYR A 125 -8.61 -1.58 -1.25
CA TYR A 125 -8.60 -3.01 -1.59
C TYR A 125 -9.90 -3.72 -1.16
N GLU A 126 -10.42 -3.42 0.03
CA GLU A 126 -11.70 -3.95 0.52
C GLU A 126 -12.85 -3.56 -0.42
N LYS A 127 -12.89 -2.31 -0.89
CA LYS A 127 -13.90 -1.84 -1.87
C LYS A 127 -13.78 -2.48 -3.25
N LEU A 128 -12.62 -3.05 -3.59
CA LEU A 128 -12.43 -3.87 -4.78
C LEU A 128 -12.79 -5.35 -4.55
N GLY A 129 -13.19 -5.73 -3.33
CA GLY A 129 -13.50 -7.13 -2.98
C GLY A 129 -12.27 -8.02 -2.82
N LEU A 130 -11.12 -7.43 -2.48
CA LEU A 130 -9.84 -8.12 -2.36
C LEU A 130 -9.47 -8.37 -0.89
N ILE A 131 -8.85 -9.52 -0.62
CA ILE A 131 -8.19 -9.78 0.66
C ILE A 131 -6.90 -8.96 0.71
N VAL A 132 -6.86 -7.94 1.54
CA VAL A 132 -5.69 -7.07 1.66
C VAL A 132 -4.55 -7.75 2.43
N GLN A 133 -3.33 -7.61 1.92
CA GLN A 133 -2.10 -8.00 2.59
C GLN A 133 -1.10 -6.84 2.49
N PHE A 134 -0.26 -6.67 3.50
CA PHE A 134 0.81 -5.70 3.46
C PHE A 134 2.05 -6.17 4.24
N SER A 135 3.19 -5.60 3.92
CA SER A 135 4.46 -5.89 4.59
C SER A 135 5.37 -4.68 4.54
N GLN A 136 5.88 -4.28 5.71
CA GLN A 136 6.99 -3.36 5.82
C GLN A 136 8.30 -4.17 5.84
N LEU A 137 9.06 -4.05 4.77
CA LEU A 137 10.37 -4.68 4.61
C LEU A 137 11.41 -3.58 4.35
N GLY A 138 12.64 -3.99 4.03
CA GLY A 138 13.68 -3.08 3.55
C GLY A 138 14.81 -3.82 2.86
N ASN A 139 14.59 -5.09 2.48
CA ASN A 139 15.66 -6.01 2.10
C ASN A 139 16.50 -5.51 0.92
N ASN A 140 15.88 -4.79 -0.02
CA ASN A 140 16.56 -4.29 -1.22
C ASN A 140 17.48 -3.08 -0.95
N SER A 141 17.36 -2.45 0.22
CA SER A 141 18.26 -1.39 0.70
C SER A 141 19.09 -1.83 1.90
N HIS A 142 19.01 -3.09 2.35
CA HIS A 142 19.76 -3.59 3.50
C HIS A 142 20.79 -4.64 3.07
N THR A 143 21.99 -4.56 3.61
CA THR A 143 23.04 -5.57 3.42
C THR A 143 23.64 -5.98 4.76
N PHE A 144 24.26 -7.17 4.80
CA PHE A 144 24.90 -7.69 6.01
C PHE A 144 26.29 -8.21 5.67
N ASP A 145 27.31 -7.69 6.36
CA ASP A 145 28.67 -8.20 6.30
C ASP A 145 28.89 -9.23 7.40
N LYS A 146 29.01 -10.50 7.01
CA LYS A 146 29.25 -11.62 7.94
C LYS A 146 30.59 -11.54 8.66
N THR A 147 31.58 -10.88 8.08
CA THR A 147 32.94 -10.77 8.64
C THR A 147 32.95 -9.78 9.80
N THR A 148 32.34 -8.62 9.60
CA THR A 148 32.30 -7.54 10.60
C THR A 148 31.08 -7.61 11.52
N GLY A 149 30.04 -8.35 11.13
CA GLY A 149 28.77 -8.44 11.85
C GLY A 149 27.90 -7.18 11.75
N VAL A 150 28.17 -6.32 10.77
CA VAL A 150 27.48 -5.04 10.56
C VAL A 150 26.35 -5.22 9.55
N THR A 151 25.15 -4.73 9.91
CA THR A 151 24.04 -4.51 8.98
C THR A 151 24.09 -3.06 8.49
N LEU A 152 24.18 -2.87 7.18
CA LEU A 152 24.17 -1.54 6.55
C LEU A 152 22.79 -1.24 5.97
N HIS A 153 22.27 -0.04 6.27
CA HIS A 153 21.01 0.48 5.77
C HIS A 153 21.24 1.57 4.72
N GLY A 154 20.76 1.33 3.50
CA GLY A 154 21.03 2.12 2.30
C GLY A 154 22.20 1.57 1.48
N ASN A 155 22.17 1.82 0.18
CA ASN A 155 23.27 1.54 -0.74
C ASN A 155 23.32 2.58 -1.88
N GLU A 156 24.28 2.47 -2.79
CA GLU A 156 24.46 3.44 -3.88
C GLU A 156 23.25 3.52 -4.84
N GLU A 157 22.54 2.43 -5.06
CA GLU A 157 21.41 2.35 -6.01
C GLU A 157 20.05 2.68 -5.38
N GLU A 158 19.89 2.38 -4.09
CA GLU A 158 18.62 2.40 -3.40
C GLU A 158 18.80 2.87 -1.95
N PRO A 159 18.31 4.09 -1.61
CA PRO A 159 18.29 4.52 -0.23
C PRO A 159 17.33 3.68 0.60
N SER A 160 17.67 3.48 1.87
CA SER A 160 16.72 3.02 2.86
C SER A 160 15.68 4.10 3.10
N MET A 161 14.41 3.74 2.88
CA MET A 161 13.24 4.60 3.04
C MET A 161 12.22 3.92 3.97
N LEU A 162 11.51 4.70 4.77
CA LEU A 162 10.33 4.21 5.49
C LEU A 162 9.20 4.02 4.49
N HIS A 163 8.94 2.77 4.14
CA HIS A 163 7.89 2.40 3.21
C HIS A 163 7.37 1.00 3.49
N LEU A 164 6.21 0.70 2.94
CA LEU A 164 5.64 -0.65 2.95
C LEU A 164 5.00 -0.96 1.61
N HIS A 165 4.83 -2.26 1.37
CA HIS A 165 4.10 -2.79 0.23
C HIS A 165 2.73 -3.23 0.68
N MET A 166 1.71 -2.97 -0.14
CA MET A 166 0.35 -3.45 0.06
C MET A 166 -0.16 -4.03 -1.25
N TRP A 167 -0.94 -5.11 -1.19
CA TRP A 167 -1.49 -5.78 -2.37
C TRP A 167 -2.78 -6.53 -2.02
N GLY A 168 -3.57 -6.85 -3.03
CA GLY A 168 -4.78 -7.66 -2.92
C GLY A 168 -4.54 -9.13 -3.26
N ARG A 169 -5.34 -10.01 -2.65
CA ARG A 169 -5.45 -11.44 -2.98
C ARG A 169 -6.91 -11.78 -3.31
N GLY A 170 -7.07 -12.70 -4.25
CA GLY A 170 -8.35 -13.09 -4.85
C GLY A 170 -8.07 -14.10 -5.95
N ASP A 171 -9.03 -14.37 -6.83
CA ASP A 171 -8.78 -15.17 -8.04
C ASP A 171 -7.76 -14.44 -8.94
N PRO A 172 -6.57 -15.02 -9.21
CA PRO A 172 -5.55 -14.36 -10.03
C PRO A 172 -5.99 -14.03 -11.47
N LYS A 173 -7.02 -14.70 -11.99
CA LYS A 173 -7.52 -14.50 -13.36
C LYS A 173 -8.65 -13.49 -13.43
N GLU A 174 -9.28 -13.19 -12.29
CA GLU A 174 -10.42 -12.27 -12.24
C GLU A 174 -9.97 -10.82 -12.43
N GLU A 175 -10.81 -10.06 -13.12
CA GLU A 175 -10.64 -8.64 -13.39
C GLU A 175 -11.41 -7.79 -12.36
N TYR A 176 -10.94 -7.80 -11.12
CA TYR A 176 -11.48 -6.93 -10.06
C TYR A 176 -11.41 -5.44 -10.43
N ILE A 177 -10.46 -5.09 -11.30
CA ILE A 177 -10.44 -3.85 -12.08
C ILE A 177 -10.67 -4.26 -13.54
N PRO A 178 -11.71 -3.74 -14.23
CA PRO A 178 -12.01 -4.11 -15.61
C PRO A 178 -10.79 -3.94 -16.54
N GLY A 179 -10.49 -4.98 -17.32
CA GLY A 179 -9.35 -5.02 -18.24
C GLY A 179 -8.00 -5.27 -17.56
N VAL A 180 -7.96 -5.58 -16.26
CA VAL A 180 -6.71 -5.83 -15.53
C VAL A 180 -6.86 -7.08 -14.66
N PRO A 181 -6.26 -8.23 -15.01
CA PRO A 181 -6.29 -9.40 -14.14
C PRO A 181 -5.47 -9.16 -12.86
N LEU A 182 -5.94 -9.67 -11.73
CA LEU A 182 -5.27 -9.51 -10.43
C LEU A 182 -3.85 -10.08 -10.42
N ARG A 183 -3.66 -11.23 -11.08
CA ARG A 183 -2.42 -12.02 -11.08
C ARG A 183 -1.97 -12.41 -9.65
N GLY A 184 -0.71 -12.78 -9.51
CA GLY A 184 -0.17 -13.34 -8.27
C GLY A 184 -0.57 -14.81 -8.08
N PRO A 185 -0.10 -15.44 -7.00
CA PRO A 185 -0.47 -16.82 -6.70
C PRO A 185 -1.88 -16.90 -6.10
N GLU A 186 -2.55 -18.04 -6.31
CA GLU A 186 -3.86 -18.33 -5.73
C GLU A 186 -3.89 -18.12 -4.21
N PRO A 187 -5.03 -17.69 -3.63
CA PRO A 187 -5.16 -17.54 -2.18
C PRO A 187 -4.79 -18.82 -1.43
N GLY A 188 -4.14 -18.67 -0.27
CA GLY A 188 -3.55 -19.78 0.48
C GLY A 188 -2.05 -19.99 0.22
N LEU A 189 -1.54 -19.54 -0.93
CA LEU A 189 -0.10 -19.51 -1.20
C LEU A 189 0.55 -18.19 -0.75
N MET A 190 1.82 -18.25 -0.37
CA MET A 190 2.63 -17.07 -0.04
C MET A 190 2.87 -16.20 -1.29
N PHE A 191 2.64 -14.90 -1.16
CA PHE A 191 2.97 -13.94 -2.21
C PHE A 191 4.43 -13.49 -2.04
N ASP A 192 5.27 -13.71 -3.05
CA ASP A 192 6.67 -13.28 -3.02
C ASP A 192 6.83 -11.86 -3.56
N LEU A 193 7.28 -10.94 -2.70
CA LEU A 193 7.51 -9.53 -3.03
C LEU A 193 8.84 -9.26 -3.76
N ILE A 194 9.66 -10.29 -3.93
CA ILE A 194 10.95 -10.30 -4.63
C ILE A 194 12.03 -9.48 -3.89
N ALA A 195 12.92 -10.19 -3.20
CA ALA A 195 14.19 -9.64 -2.76
C ALA A 195 15.22 -9.69 -3.91
N LYS A 196 16.02 -8.63 -4.09
CA LYS A 196 17.14 -8.57 -5.05
C LYS A 196 18.21 -9.61 -4.73
N THR A 197 18.48 -9.81 -3.44
CA THR A 197 19.45 -10.79 -2.94
C THR A 197 18.72 -12.09 -2.58
N GLN A 198 19.08 -13.18 -3.25
CA GLN A 198 18.50 -14.51 -3.01
C GLN A 198 19.61 -15.55 -2.94
N THR A 199 19.46 -16.54 -2.05
CA THR A 199 20.41 -17.66 -1.93
C THR A 199 20.09 -18.81 -2.90
N HIS A 200 18.85 -18.90 -3.36
CA HIS A 200 18.37 -19.91 -4.29
C HIS A 200 17.34 -19.29 -5.24
N PRO A 201 17.21 -19.77 -6.48
CA PRO A 201 16.20 -19.30 -7.41
C PRO A 201 14.76 -19.51 -6.89
N ILE A 202 13.87 -18.57 -7.19
CA ILE A 202 12.43 -18.64 -6.88
C ILE A 202 11.60 -18.73 -8.17
N ASN A 203 10.41 -19.32 -8.07
CA ASN A 203 9.51 -19.47 -9.22
C ASN A 203 8.70 -18.20 -9.51
N GLN A 204 8.38 -17.42 -8.47
CA GLN A 204 7.65 -16.16 -8.61
C GLN A 204 8.59 -15.06 -9.10
N HIS A 205 8.10 -14.19 -9.97
CA HIS A 205 8.83 -13.04 -10.48
C HIS A 205 7.89 -11.84 -10.64
N ALA A 206 8.45 -10.64 -10.60
CA ALA A 206 7.69 -9.41 -10.84
C ALA A 206 7.18 -9.35 -12.29
N ILE A 207 5.94 -8.89 -12.47
CA ILE A 207 5.33 -8.73 -13.80
C ILE A 207 5.18 -7.24 -14.08
N LYS A 208 5.77 -6.77 -15.18
CA LYS A 208 5.66 -5.35 -15.57
C LYS A 208 4.22 -5.00 -15.94
N TRP A 209 3.86 -3.74 -15.71
CA TRP A 209 2.60 -3.20 -16.16
C TRP A 209 2.49 -3.16 -17.70
N GLY A 210 1.33 -3.56 -18.22
CA GLY A 210 0.88 -3.06 -19.52
C GLY A 210 0.42 -1.60 -19.40
N GLU A 211 0.57 -0.81 -20.47
CA GLU A 211 0.27 0.63 -20.43
C GLU A 211 -1.21 0.92 -20.12
N GLU A 212 -2.13 0.27 -20.84
CA GLU A 212 -3.58 0.42 -20.60
C GLU A 212 -4.00 -0.15 -19.24
N GLU A 213 -3.36 -1.23 -18.80
CA GLU A 213 -3.62 -1.82 -17.48
C GLU A 213 -3.23 -0.89 -16.33
N LEU A 214 -2.07 -0.24 -16.45
CA LEU A 214 -1.61 0.74 -15.47
C LEU A 214 -2.57 1.92 -15.40
N LYS A 215 -2.99 2.43 -16.56
CA LYS A 215 -3.93 3.54 -16.65
C LYS A 215 -5.27 3.20 -16.01
N ALA A 216 -5.85 2.05 -16.35
CA ALA A 216 -7.10 1.57 -15.76
C ALA A 216 -6.97 1.40 -14.23
N SER A 217 -5.86 0.81 -13.77
CA SER A 217 -5.59 0.63 -12.35
C SER A 217 -5.45 1.95 -11.60
N LEU A 218 -4.72 2.93 -12.15
CA LEU A 218 -4.58 4.25 -11.56
C LEU A 218 -5.92 4.95 -11.42
N ILE A 219 -6.74 4.93 -12.48
CA ILE A 219 -8.08 5.53 -12.46
C ILE A 219 -8.93 4.90 -11.36
N MET A 220 -8.95 3.56 -11.28
CA MET A 220 -9.77 2.86 -10.30
C MET A 220 -9.30 3.11 -8.86
N PHE A 221 -7.99 3.05 -8.59
CA PHE A 221 -7.45 3.33 -7.25
C PHE A 221 -7.76 4.76 -6.81
N LYS A 222 -7.56 5.74 -7.70
CA LYS A 222 -7.89 7.14 -7.42
C LYS A 222 -9.40 7.33 -7.19
N LEU A 223 -10.25 6.67 -7.98
CA LEU A 223 -11.71 6.71 -7.81
C LEU A 223 -12.14 6.13 -6.46
N LYS A 224 -11.67 4.93 -6.10
CA LYS A 224 -12.02 4.26 -4.84
C LYS A 224 -11.48 4.99 -3.62
N LEU A 225 -10.29 5.58 -3.72
CA LEU A 225 -9.78 6.46 -2.68
C LEU A 225 -10.65 7.72 -2.53
N ALA A 226 -11.03 8.37 -3.64
CA ALA A 226 -11.91 9.54 -3.59
C ALA A 226 -13.29 9.22 -3.00
N GLU A 227 -13.89 8.08 -3.37
CA GLU A 227 -15.15 7.60 -2.80
C GLU A 227 -15.04 7.40 -1.28
N TYR A 228 -13.93 6.83 -0.81
CA TYR A 228 -13.74 6.59 0.62
C TYR A 228 -13.48 7.88 1.40
N VAL A 229 -12.59 8.75 0.91
CA VAL A 229 -12.25 10.03 1.58
C VAL A 229 -13.46 10.94 1.73
N ASN A 230 -14.41 10.90 0.80
CA ASN A 230 -15.65 11.68 0.87
C ASN A 230 -16.79 11.00 1.66
N SER A 231 -16.54 9.83 2.25
CA SER A 231 -17.55 9.08 3.00
C SER A 231 -17.58 9.45 4.49
N SER A 232 -18.73 9.27 5.15
CA SER A 232 -18.85 9.47 6.60
C SER A 232 -17.90 8.56 7.39
N ALA A 233 -17.70 7.32 6.94
CA ALA A 233 -16.81 6.37 7.59
C ALA A 233 -15.36 6.85 7.66
N PHE A 234 -14.89 7.62 6.67
CA PHE A 234 -13.56 8.23 6.72
C PHE A 234 -13.51 9.35 7.77
N THR A 235 -14.52 10.23 7.78
CA THR A 235 -14.63 11.32 8.76
C THR A 235 -14.74 10.80 10.18
N ASP A 236 -15.53 9.74 10.40
CA ASP A 236 -15.76 9.13 11.71
C ASP A 236 -14.46 8.51 12.28
N GLU A 237 -13.65 7.87 11.44
CA GLU A 237 -12.41 7.21 11.85
C GLU A 237 -11.23 8.19 11.98
N PHE A 238 -11.05 9.09 10.99
CA PHE A 238 -9.83 9.90 10.88
C PHE A 238 -10.05 11.38 11.24
N GLY A 239 -11.27 11.89 11.19
CA GLY A 239 -11.56 13.32 11.35
C GLY A 239 -10.62 14.19 10.51
N ASP A 240 -9.99 15.17 11.15
CA ASP A 240 -9.02 16.07 10.52
C ASP A 240 -7.58 15.53 10.52
N THR A 241 -7.36 14.28 10.96
CA THR A 241 -6.01 13.71 11.12
C THR A 241 -5.31 13.52 9.78
N LEU A 242 -6.06 13.19 8.72
CA LEU A 242 -5.52 12.85 7.41
C LEU A 242 -6.05 13.80 6.34
N LYS A 243 -5.15 14.44 5.60
CA LYS A 243 -5.46 15.26 4.43
C LYS A 243 -4.96 14.57 3.18
N VAL A 244 -5.87 14.22 2.27
CA VAL A 244 -5.58 13.46 1.06
C VAL A 244 -5.61 14.39 -0.15
N THR A 245 -4.55 14.36 -0.97
CA THR A 245 -4.49 15.04 -2.27
C THR A 245 -4.28 13.99 -3.36
N ILE A 246 -5.32 13.74 -4.15
CA ILE A 246 -5.28 12.78 -5.25
C ILE A 246 -4.59 13.43 -6.45
N HIS A 247 -3.61 12.75 -7.03
CA HIS A 247 -2.88 13.27 -8.18
C HIS A 247 -3.76 13.26 -9.44
N ASP A 248 -3.76 14.35 -10.20
CA ASP A 248 -4.56 14.55 -11.41
C ASP A 248 -6.09 14.48 -11.20
N GLU A 249 -6.59 15.05 -10.09
CA GLU A 249 -8.01 15.01 -9.72
C GLU A 249 -8.97 15.54 -10.81
N LYS A 250 -8.52 16.51 -11.63
CA LYS A 250 -9.31 17.06 -12.74
C LYS A 250 -9.69 16.00 -13.78
N ALA A 251 -8.78 15.08 -14.10
CA ALA A 251 -9.04 14.00 -15.05
C ALA A 251 -10.09 13.00 -14.52
N LEU A 252 -10.24 12.87 -13.20
CA LEU A 252 -11.25 12.00 -12.59
C LEU A 252 -12.65 12.60 -12.65
N GLN A 253 -12.77 13.93 -12.56
CA GLN A 253 -14.06 14.63 -12.67
C GLN A 253 -14.65 14.46 -14.07
N GLU A 254 -13.83 14.60 -15.12
CA GLU A 254 -14.22 14.39 -16.52
C GLU A 254 -14.68 12.94 -16.79
N ILE A 255 -14.05 11.95 -16.15
CA ILE A 255 -14.44 10.53 -16.25
C ILE A 255 -15.77 10.27 -15.53
N LYS A 256 -16.00 10.87 -14.34
CA LYS A 256 -17.28 10.75 -13.62
C LYS A 256 -18.43 11.35 -14.43
N GLU A 257 -18.20 12.49 -15.07
CA GLU A 257 -19.20 13.18 -15.89
C GLU A 257 -19.51 12.43 -17.19
N SER A 258 -18.51 11.81 -17.83
CA SER A 258 -18.69 11.02 -19.05
C SER A 258 -19.28 9.62 -18.81
N GLY A 259 -18.99 8.99 -17.66
CA GLY A 259 -19.54 7.68 -17.27
C GLY A 259 -21.04 7.68 -16.98
N LEU A 260 -21.60 8.82 -16.56
CA LEU A 260 -23.05 9.01 -16.39
C LEU A 260 -23.80 9.17 -17.73
N GLY A 261 -23.10 9.41 -18.85
CA GLY A 261 -23.68 9.60 -20.18
C GLY A 261 -23.88 8.32 -21.00
N PHE A 262 -23.22 7.21 -20.64
CA PHE A 262 -23.23 5.98 -21.45
C PHE A 262 -24.35 4.99 -21.11
N PHE A 263 -24.95 5.05 -19.92
CA PHE A 263 -25.95 4.05 -19.48
C PHE A 263 -27.42 4.40 -19.73
N ASN A 264 -27.74 5.52 -20.39
CA ASN A 264 -29.13 5.96 -20.59
C ASN A 264 -29.62 6.02 -22.04
N LYS A 265 -29.01 5.26 -22.95
CA LYS A 265 -29.47 5.19 -24.34
C LYS A 265 -29.71 3.78 -24.85
N GLN A 266 -30.45 2.98 -24.09
CA GLN A 266 -31.12 1.80 -24.65
C GLN A 266 -32.32 1.40 -23.77
N THR A 267 -33.46 2.05 -23.99
CA THR A 267 -34.80 1.46 -24.09
C THR A 267 -35.84 2.57 -24.21
N ASN A 268 -36.22 2.89 -25.45
CA ASN A 268 -37.57 3.33 -25.79
C ASN A 268 -37.76 3.30 -27.31
N SER A 269 -37.64 2.11 -27.90
CA SER A 269 -38.31 1.84 -29.18
C SER A 269 -39.77 1.55 -28.87
N LYS A 270 -40.59 2.60 -28.88
CA LYS A 270 -42.05 2.46 -28.96
C LYS A 270 -42.38 1.70 -30.24
N SER A 271 -43.03 0.55 -30.05
CA SER A 271 -43.78 -0.18 -31.06
C SER A 271 -44.78 0.73 -31.77
N SER A 272 -44.64 0.88 -33.09
CA SER A 272 -45.70 1.40 -33.95
C SER A 272 -46.76 0.31 -34.17
N PRO A 273 -48.05 0.64 -34.15
CA PRO A 273 -49.12 -0.32 -34.40
C PRO A 273 -49.37 -0.51 -35.90
N ASP A 274 -49.76 -1.74 -36.22
CA ASP A 274 -50.37 -2.17 -37.47
C ASP A 274 -51.45 -1.19 -37.97
N ASN A 275 -51.40 -0.89 -39.27
CA ASN A 275 -52.53 -0.33 -40.00
C ASN A 275 -52.52 -0.87 -41.43
N THR A 276 -53.39 -1.84 -41.69
CA THR A 276 -54.07 -2.04 -42.98
C THR A 276 -55.41 -2.73 -42.66
N PRO A 277 -56.52 -2.47 -43.38
CA PRO A 277 -56.59 -2.73 -44.82
C PRO A 277 -57.50 -1.81 -45.67
N GLY A 278 -57.32 -1.89 -47.00
CA GLY A 278 -58.43 -1.82 -47.95
C GLY A 278 -58.27 -0.86 -49.13
N VAL A 279 -57.84 -1.37 -50.30
CA VAL A 279 -58.40 -1.02 -51.62
C VAL A 279 -58.32 -2.23 -52.55
N THR A 280 -59.37 -2.38 -53.34
CA THR A 280 -59.86 -3.53 -54.10
C THR A 280 -59.33 -3.61 -55.54
N LEU A 281 -59.41 -4.83 -56.10
CA LEU A 281 -59.67 -5.20 -57.52
C LEU A 281 -58.63 -4.96 -58.62
N GLY A 282 -58.34 -6.03 -59.39
CA GLY A 282 -58.18 -5.91 -60.85
C GLY A 282 -57.21 -6.86 -61.57
N SER A 283 -57.63 -8.11 -61.78
CA SER A 283 -57.54 -8.93 -63.02
C SER A 283 -56.37 -8.85 -64.04
N LYS A 284 -55.96 -10.06 -64.48
CA LYS A 284 -55.40 -10.48 -65.81
C LYS A 284 -53.97 -10.02 -66.12
N ILE A 285 -53.06 -10.84 -66.65
CA ILE A 285 -53.10 -12.08 -67.46
C ILE A 285 -52.11 -13.09 -66.90
#